data_AF-A0A3P6S3X9-F1
#
_entry.id   AF-A0A3P6S3X9-F1
#
_cell.length_a   1.000
_cell.length_b   1.000
_cell.length_c   1.000
_cell.angle_alpha   90.00
_cell.angle_beta   90.00
_cell.angle_gamma   90.00
#
_symmetry.space_group_name_H-M   'P 1'
#
loop_
_entity.id
_entity.type
_entity.pdbx_description
1 polymer ?
#
loop_
_entity_poly.entity_id
_entity_poly.type
_entity_poly.pdbx_seq_one_letter_code
_entity_poly.pdbx_strand_id
1 'polypeptide(L)' 'MQSLNVYMCESLNLPVVAKYWGSVLTVNDYQVSRFFRKITSHFCETLADKRIALFGCTFKAGTPDVW' A
#
# COMPACT_ATOMS: atom_id res chain seq x y z
N MET A 1 -2.22 -8.82 3.10
CA MET A 1 -2.36 -9.90 2.09
C MET A 1 -0.96 -10.41 1.78
N GLN A 2 -0.70 -11.71 1.90
CA GLN A 2 0.63 -12.29 1.66
C GLN A 2 0.82 -12.48 0.15
N SER A 3 1.96 -12.07 -0.42
CA SER A 3 2.22 -12.25 -1.86
C SER A 3 2.57 -13.70 -2.19
N LEU A 4 2.25 -14.14 -3.41
CA LEU A 4 2.55 -15.48 -3.91
C LEU A 4 4.04 -15.82 -3.72
N ASN A 5 4.94 -14.86 -3.94
CA ASN A 5 6.38 -15.05 -3.78
C ASN A 5 6.79 -15.33 -2.34
N VAL A 6 6.17 -14.66 -1.36
CA VAL A 6 6.44 -14.91 0.07
C VAL A 6 5.93 -16.31 0.45
N TYR A 7 4.71 -16.66 0.03
CA TYR A 7 4.12 -17.98 0.28
C TYR A 7 4.96 -19.12 -0.31
N MET A 8 5.43 -18.96 -1.56
CA MET A 8 6.32 -19.94 -2.21
C MET A 8 7.66 -20.10 -1.47
N CYS A 9 8.26 -18.99 -1.02
CA CYS A 9 9.52 -19.07 -0.28
C CYS A 9 9.33 -19.76 1.09
N GLU A 10 8.20 -19.54 1.75
CA GLU A 10 7.87 -20.23 3.01
C GLU A 10 7.62 -21.72 2.81
N SER A 11 6.90 -22.12 1.75
CA SER A 11 6.67 -23.54 1.45
C SER A 11 7.94 -24.29 1.06
N LEU A 12 8.93 -23.59 0.50
CA LEU A 12 10.27 -24.11 0.21
C LEU A 12 11.25 -24.02 1.40
N ASN A 13 10.77 -23.57 2.57
CA ASN A 13 11.56 -23.40 3.78
C ASN A 13 12.76 -22.43 3.61
N LEU A 14 12.56 -21.34 2.84
CA LEU A 14 13.52 -20.27 2.57
C LEU A 14 13.14 -18.97 3.32
N PRO A 15 13.27 -18.92 4.66
CA PRO A 15 12.74 -17.84 5.48
C PRO A 15 13.39 -16.47 5.20
N VAL A 16 14.68 -16.46 4.84
CA VAL A 16 15.41 -15.21 4.53
C VAL A 16 14.86 -14.58 3.25
N VAL A 17 14.57 -15.40 2.23
CA VAL A 17 14.04 -14.95 0.95
C VAL A 17 12.59 -14.50 1.09
N ALA A 18 11.78 -15.23 1.87
CA ALA A 18 10.42 -14.84 2.21
C ALA A 18 10.39 -13.47 2.91
N LYS A 19 11.27 -13.26 3.90
CA LYS A 19 11.38 -11.98 4.62
C LYS A 19 11.81 -10.84 3.70
N TYR A 20 12.75 -11.09 2.78
CA TYR A 20 13.18 -10.10 1.81
C TYR A 20 12.00 -9.63 0.95
N TRP A 21 11.24 -10.55 0.35
CA TRP A 21 10.07 -10.19 -0.45
C TRP A 21 8.95 -9.56 0.36
N GLY A 22 8.76 -10.01 1.61
CA GLY A 22 7.81 -9.40 2.53
C GLY A 22 8.11 -7.92 2.78
N SER A 23 9.39 -7.53 2.82
CA SER A 23 9.78 -6.13 3.03
C SER A 23 9.28 -5.19 1.92
N VAL A 24 9.18 -5.67 0.68
CA VAL A 24 8.67 -4.88 -0.46
C VAL A 24 7.20 -4.53 -0.25
N LEU A 25 6.38 -5.49 0.20
CA LEU A 25 4.98 -5.26 0.56
C LEU A 25 4.87 -4.28 1.73
N THR A 26 5.69 -4.47 2.76
CA THR A 26 5.72 -3.59 3.93
C THR A 26 6.02 -2.14 3.55
N VAL A 27 6.98 -1.91 2.65
CA VAL A 27 7.30 -0.56 2.18
C VAL A 27 6.14 0.05 1.40
N ASN A 28 5.45 -0.73 0.56
CA ASN A 28 4.29 -0.26 -0.17
C ASN A 28 3.15 0.17 0.77
N ASP A 29 2.79 -0.67 1.74
CA ASP A 29 1.77 -0.37 2.74
C ASP A 29 2.14 0.86 3.58
N TYR A 30 3.43 1.01 3.88
CA TYR A 30 3.96 2.19 4.55
C TYR A 30 3.80 3.47 3.71
N GLN A 31 4.05 3.42 2.39
CA GLN A 31 3.87 4.61 1.54
C GLN A 31 2.41 5.09 1.55
N VAL A 32 1.47 4.16 1.39
CA VAL A 32 0.02 4.47 1.43
C VAL A 32 -0.35 5.09 2.78
N SER A 33 0.03 4.43 3.87
CA SER A 33 -0.27 4.90 5.24
C SER A 33 0.36 6.28 5.53
N ARG A 34 1.61 6.49 5.10
CA ARG A 34 2.32 7.77 5.28
C ARG A 34 1.67 8.88 4.49
N PHE A 35 1.19 8.60 3.27
CA PHE A 35 0.48 9.57 2.46
C PHE A 35 -0.83 10.02 3.15
N PHE A 36 -1.64 9.10 3.63
CA PHE A 36 -2.87 9.43 4.37
C PHE A 36 -2.58 10.21 5.65
N ARG A 37 -1.56 9.80 6.43
CA ARG A 37 -1.16 10.55 7.63
C ARG A 37 -0.71 11.98 7.32
N LYS A 38 -0.05 12.19 6.18
CA LYS A 38 0.31 13.54 5.74
C LYS A 38 -0.95 14.37 5.45
N ILE A 39 -1.97 13.78 4.84
CA ILE A 39 -3.25 14.47 4.62
C ILE A 39 -3.91 14.83 5.95
N THR A 40 -4.10 13.86 6.86
CA THR A 40 -4.80 14.11 8.14
C THR A 40 -4.09 15.15 9.00
N SER A 41 -2.75 15.11 9.06
CA SER A 41 -1.96 16.11 9.79
C SER A 41 -2.11 17.54 9.25
N HIS A 42 -2.31 17.71 7.93
CA HIS A 42 -2.60 19.03 7.35
C HIS A 42 -4.01 19.54 7.69
N PHE A 43 -4.92 18.64 8.07
CA PHE A 43 -6.31 18.96 8.43
C PHE A 43 -6.58 18.86 9.94
N CYS A 44 -5.54 19.06 10.76
CA CYS A 44 -5.64 19.03 12.24
C CYS A 44 -6.18 17.70 12.78
N GLU A 45 -5.72 16.59 12.20
CA GLU A 45 -6.10 15.21 12.58
C GLU A 45 -7.59 14.87 12.41
N THR A 46 -8.38 15.71 11.72
CA THR A 46 -9.80 15.41 11.43
C THR A 46 -10.20 15.79 10.00
N LEU A 47 -10.91 14.88 9.34
CA LEU A 47 -11.52 15.09 8.04
C LEU A 47 -13.06 15.24 8.13
N ALA A 48 -13.61 15.28 9.35
CA ALA A 48 -15.05 15.42 9.57
C ALA A 48 -15.59 16.66 8.85
N ASP A 49 -16.70 16.47 8.13
CA ASP A 49 -17.40 17.50 7.34
C ASP A 49 -16.57 18.18 6.24
N LYS A 50 -15.38 17.65 5.90
CA LYS A 50 -14.56 18.18 4.81
C LYS A 50 -14.86 17.42 3.51
N ARG A 51 -15.08 18.17 2.43
CA ARG A 51 -15.18 17.61 1.07
C ARG A 51 -13.78 17.47 0.48
N ILE A 52 -13.42 16.25 0.06
CA ILE A 52 -12.12 15.92 -0.53
C ILE A 52 -12.36 15.46 -1.97
N ALA A 53 -11.66 16.08 -2.92
CA ALA A 53 -11.65 15.62 -4.30
C ALA A 53 -10.56 14.55 -4.48
N LEU A 54 -10.91 13.43 -5.11
CA LEU A 54 -9.95 12.38 -5.50
C LEU A 54 -9.76 12.44 -7.01
N PHE A 55 -8.53 12.78 -7.44
CA PHE A 55 -8.17 12.83 -8.86
C PHE A 55 -7.42 11.54 -9.23
N GLY A 56 -8.12 10.66 -9.95
CA GLY A 56 -7.61 9.35 -10.35
C GLY A 56 -8.09 8.23 -9.43
N CYS A 57 -8.56 7.14 -10.03
CA CYS A 57 -9.04 5.93 -9.34
C CYS A 57 -8.47 4.64 -9.99
N THR A 58 -7.63 4.78 -11.01
CA THR A 58 -7.00 3.67 -11.73
C THR A 58 -5.60 3.44 -11.20
N PHE A 59 -5.10 2.22 -11.32
CA PHE A 59 -3.77 1.85 -10.85
C PHE A 59 -2.66 2.66 -11.54
N LYS A 60 -2.85 2.94 -12.83
CA LYS A 60 -1.97 3.82 -13.61
C LYS A 60 -2.75 4.57 -14.69
N ALA A 61 -2.11 5.56 -15.30
CA ALA A 61 -2.69 6.30 -16.41
C ALA A 61 -2.91 5.41 -17.65
N GLY A 62 -3.96 5.69 -18.42
CA GLY A 62 -4.23 5.02 -19.69
C GLY A 62 -4.79 3.60 -19.57
N THR A 63 -5.25 3.18 -18.40
CA THR A 63 -5.94 1.90 -18.19
C THR A 63 -7.20 2.09 -17.35
N PRO A 64 -8.29 1.35 -17.60
CA PRO A 64 -9.44 1.29 -16.69
C PRO A 64 -9.18 0.37 -15.47
N ASP A 65 -8.02 -0.28 -15.40
CA ASP A 65 -7.68 -1.20 -14.32
C ASP A 65 -7.54 -0.47 -12.98
N VAL A 66 -8.20 -1.01 -11.96
CA VAL A 66 -8.26 -0.45 -10.60
C VAL A 66 -7.54 -1.34 -9.59
N TRP A 67 -6.92 -2.43 -10.05
CA TRP A 67 -6.22 -3.42 -9.23
C TRP A 67 -4.74 -3.52 -9.58
#